data_AF-A0A6P1DCJ7-F1
#
_entry.id   AF-A0A6P1DCJ7-F1
#
_cell.length_a   1.000
_cell.length_b   1.000
_cell.length_c   1.000
_cell.angle_alpha   90.00
_cell.angle_beta   90.00
_cell.angle_gamma   90.00
#
_symmetry.space_group_name_H-M   'P 1'
#
loop_
_entity.id
_entity.type
_entity.pdbx_description
1 polymer ?
#
loop_
_entity_poly.entity_id
_entity_poly.type
_entity_poly.pdbx_seq_one_letter_code
_entity_poly.pdbx_strand_id
1 'polypeptide(L)'
;MTSLSWRGVVDAVLYSVQFDDLDSSSTVQKIADTMVARPFVGVSPEEGYRALIEGLDSEDRLTASMSTEHGEAEFRWFLAAVLGRLDGMRPWAEPPFRCLPDSRFDEFANGSAIGVSNRPVWRIEQVLGRSFQRRNDSQQAFLLLRLRSGAEVGFIAPYWPETSGIAILTTSRDHAAADVLRELIEGTDLEPRQVTPLLPSADGQRGRYRTTPIQPEFVGEHLPGNARWNGSQVTYLDERERQPYRLQIRDGRLYDSRGQLFDTAAARTLWTPQGGRAIFSMDADGTIYSSPHHVLGRFHHSSFLAGAPSAGAGELAASFGVIRVISDHSTHYRPPRHITAQVIDSLRRQGVAIDDQQIEYHWPDDRR
;
A
#
# COMPACT_ATOMS: atom_id res chain seq x y z
N MET A 1 -15.89 14.15 16.08
CA MET A 1 -16.28 12.83 16.64
C MET A 1 -17.53 13.04 17.46
N THR A 2 -18.69 12.73 16.91
CA THR A 2 -19.96 12.72 17.65
C THR A 2 -19.97 11.48 18.52
N SER A 3 -20.12 11.63 19.85
CA SER A 3 -20.39 10.49 20.73
C SER A 3 -21.69 9.84 20.25
N LEU A 4 -21.63 8.57 19.87
CA LEU A 4 -22.84 7.79 19.66
C LEU A 4 -23.59 7.68 20.99
N SER A 5 -24.92 7.83 20.96
CA SER A 5 -25.74 7.64 22.16
C SER A 5 -25.66 6.20 22.63
N TRP A 6 -25.80 5.98 23.94
CA TRP A 6 -25.85 4.65 24.53
C TRP A 6 -26.85 3.72 23.82
N ARG A 7 -27.98 4.30 23.37
CA ARG A 7 -29.05 3.60 22.65
C ARG A 7 -28.56 2.96 21.35
N GLY A 8 -27.69 3.62 20.60
CA GLY A 8 -27.14 3.06 19.36
C GLY A 8 -26.30 1.79 19.58
N VAL A 9 -25.57 1.72 20.70
CA VAL A 9 -24.80 0.51 21.08
C VAL A 9 -25.75 -0.60 21.54
N VAL A 10 -26.71 -0.27 22.41
CA VAL A 10 -27.70 -1.23 22.92
C VAL A 10 -28.54 -1.83 21.79
N ASP A 11 -29.01 -1.01 20.85
CA ASP A 11 -29.77 -1.46 19.68
C ASP A 11 -28.94 -2.39 18.79
N ALA A 12 -27.64 -2.12 18.62
CA ALA A 12 -26.75 -2.98 17.86
C ALA A 12 -26.55 -4.35 18.52
N VAL A 13 -26.44 -4.39 19.85
CA VAL A 13 -26.39 -5.65 20.60
C VAL A 13 -27.71 -6.40 20.43
N LEU A 14 -28.85 -5.73 20.63
CA LEU A 14 -30.18 -6.33 20.49
C LEU A 14 -30.39 -6.96 19.12
N TYR A 15 -30.03 -6.23 18.07
CA TYR A 15 -30.07 -6.73 16.70
C TYR A 15 -29.20 -7.99 16.51
N SER A 16 -28.01 -8.01 17.11
CA SER A 16 -27.06 -9.12 16.98
C SER A 16 -27.55 -10.42 17.66
N VAL A 17 -28.45 -10.31 18.63
CA VAL A 17 -28.95 -11.45 19.42
C VAL A 17 -30.44 -11.71 19.22
N GLN A 18 -31.11 -11.03 18.28
CA GLN A 18 -32.56 -11.08 18.12
C GLN A 18 -33.15 -12.49 17.86
N PHE A 19 -32.30 -13.46 17.48
CA PHE A 19 -32.65 -14.87 17.28
C PHE A 19 -31.84 -15.84 18.16
N ASP A 20 -31.00 -15.31 19.04
CA ASP A 20 -30.15 -16.10 19.94
C ASP A 20 -30.85 -16.28 21.29
N ASP A 21 -30.55 -17.39 21.98
CA ASP A 21 -30.98 -17.62 23.37
C ASP A 21 -30.15 -16.74 24.33
N LEU A 22 -30.81 -15.83 25.06
CA LEU A 22 -30.16 -14.87 25.96
C LEU A 22 -29.72 -15.49 27.29
N ASP A 23 -30.32 -16.61 27.71
CA ASP A 23 -29.90 -17.33 28.91
C ASP A 23 -28.62 -18.14 28.68
N SER A 24 -28.27 -18.37 27.41
CA SER A 24 -27.08 -19.12 27.04
C SER A 24 -25.78 -18.34 27.34
N SER A 25 -24.92 -18.97 28.14
CA SER A 25 -23.57 -18.43 28.42
C SER A 25 -22.71 -18.28 27.16
N SER A 26 -22.98 -19.05 26.09
CA SER A 26 -22.27 -18.91 24.82
C SER A 26 -22.66 -17.63 24.07
N THR A 27 -23.92 -17.19 24.18
CA THR A 27 -24.40 -15.92 23.61
C THR A 27 -23.77 -14.73 24.32
N VAL A 28 -23.69 -14.78 25.65
CA VAL A 28 -22.99 -13.76 26.46
C VAL A 28 -21.52 -13.68 26.06
N GLN A 29 -20.84 -14.82 25.95
CA GLN A 29 -19.44 -14.89 25.50
C GLN A 29 -19.27 -14.30 24.10
N LYS A 30 -20.12 -14.67 23.15
CA LYS A 30 -20.09 -14.17 21.76
C LYS A 30 -20.18 -12.65 21.71
N ILE A 31 -21.08 -12.04 22.48
CA ILE A 31 -21.23 -10.58 22.51
C ILE A 31 -20.04 -9.91 23.21
N ALA A 32 -19.57 -10.45 24.34
CA ALA A 32 -18.39 -9.91 25.02
C ALA A 32 -17.14 -9.95 24.11
N ASP A 33 -16.89 -11.07 23.43
CA ASP A 33 -15.79 -11.22 22.47
C ASP A 33 -15.94 -10.24 21.30
N THR A 34 -17.15 -10.06 20.79
CA THR A 34 -17.43 -9.09 19.73
C THR A 34 -17.13 -7.67 20.20
N MET A 35 -17.58 -7.29 21.39
CA MET A 35 -17.35 -5.95 21.96
C MET A 35 -15.87 -5.63 22.18
N VAL A 36 -15.04 -6.64 22.50
CA VAL A 36 -13.60 -6.46 22.67
C VAL A 36 -12.86 -6.48 21.34
N ALA A 37 -13.11 -7.47 20.49
CA ALA A 37 -12.35 -7.69 19.26
C ALA A 37 -12.78 -6.77 18.11
N ARG A 38 -14.09 -6.54 17.96
CA ARG A 38 -14.70 -5.75 16.89
C ARG A 38 -15.90 -4.98 17.44
N PRO A 39 -15.67 -3.91 18.22
CA PRO A 39 -16.75 -3.15 18.84
C PRO A 39 -17.82 -2.73 17.82
N PHE A 40 -19.08 -2.85 18.22
CA PHE A 40 -20.20 -2.39 17.42
C PHE A 40 -20.08 -0.89 17.13
N VAL A 41 -20.46 -0.45 15.92
CA VAL A 41 -20.63 0.99 15.59
C VAL A 41 -19.41 1.87 15.88
N GLY A 42 -18.19 1.39 15.63
CA GLY A 42 -16.99 2.24 15.65
C GLY A 42 -16.63 2.88 17.00
N VAL A 43 -17.27 2.48 18.11
CA VAL A 43 -16.90 2.89 19.47
C VAL A 43 -15.75 2.04 20.00
N SER A 44 -14.97 2.52 20.94
CA SER A 44 -13.97 1.71 21.67
C SER A 44 -14.65 0.70 22.62
N PRO A 45 -13.97 -0.38 23.06
CA PRO A 45 -14.49 -1.27 24.10
C PRO A 45 -14.91 -0.51 25.37
N GLU A 46 -14.15 0.49 25.79
CA GLU A 46 -14.49 1.36 26.93
C GLU A 46 -15.73 2.23 26.71
N GLU A 47 -15.93 2.77 25.51
CA GLU A 47 -17.14 3.52 25.18
C GLU A 47 -18.35 2.59 25.08
N GLY A 48 -18.21 1.40 24.49
CA GLY A 48 -19.25 0.38 24.45
C GLY A 48 -19.64 -0.09 25.85
N TYR A 49 -18.67 -0.35 26.72
CA TYR A 49 -18.91 -0.71 28.12
C TYR A 49 -19.65 0.40 28.87
N ARG A 50 -19.22 1.66 28.72
CA ARG A 50 -19.93 2.81 29.33
C ARG A 50 -21.35 2.98 28.79
N ALA A 51 -21.55 2.79 27.49
CA ALA A 51 -22.87 2.84 26.85
C ALA A 51 -23.80 1.73 27.38
N LEU A 52 -23.30 0.53 27.63
CA LEU A 52 -24.10 -0.53 28.23
C LEU A 52 -24.50 -0.21 29.67
N ILE A 53 -23.60 0.37 30.48
CA ILE A 53 -23.91 0.86 31.82
C ILE A 53 -24.99 1.95 31.75
N GLU A 54 -24.80 2.96 30.91
CA GLU A 54 -25.74 4.08 30.77
C GLU A 54 -27.12 3.59 30.30
N GLY A 55 -27.17 2.62 29.39
CA GLY A 55 -28.43 1.99 28.96
C GLY A 55 -29.11 1.22 30.09
N LEU A 56 -28.38 0.43 30.87
CA LEU A 56 -28.94 -0.30 32.01
C LEU A 56 -29.46 0.63 33.12
N ASP A 57 -28.77 1.73 33.36
CA ASP A 57 -29.16 2.74 34.36
C ASP A 57 -30.33 3.62 33.87
N SER A 58 -30.62 3.63 32.57
CA SER A 58 -31.77 4.36 32.01
C SER A 58 -33.09 3.71 32.39
N GLU A 59 -34.15 4.50 32.59
CA GLU A 59 -35.53 4.01 32.74
C GLU A 59 -36.18 3.67 31.38
N ASP A 60 -35.47 3.94 30.29
CA ASP A 60 -35.95 3.73 28.94
C ASP A 60 -36.10 2.24 28.62
N ARG A 61 -37.12 1.90 27.83
CA ARG A 61 -37.27 0.54 27.32
C ARG A 61 -36.20 0.25 26.25
N LEU A 62 -35.30 -0.68 26.55
CA LEU A 62 -34.15 -1.05 25.69
C LEU A 62 -34.57 -1.84 24.46
N THR A 63 -35.66 -2.59 24.55
CA THR A 63 -36.24 -3.37 23.45
C THR A 63 -37.16 -2.56 22.52
N ALA A 64 -37.25 -1.24 22.69
CA ALA A 64 -38.24 -0.41 21.98
C ALA A 64 -37.87 -0.12 20.51
N SER A 65 -36.59 -0.17 20.16
CA SER A 65 -36.10 0.31 18.87
C SER A 65 -36.34 -0.68 17.72
N MET A 66 -36.64 -1.96 18.01
CA MET A 66 -36.94 -2.98 17.00
C MET A 66 -37.85 -4.08 17.55
N SER A 67 -38.57 -4.76 16.66
CA SER A 67 -39.38 -5.94 17.02
C SER A 67 -38.47 -7.11 17.36
N THR A 68 -38.63 -7.66 18.56
CA THR A 68 -37.84 -8.79 19.07
C THR A 68 -38.74 -9.73 19.88
N GLU A 69 -38.38 -11.01 19.93
CA GLU A 69 -39.04 -12.00 20.80
C GLU A 69 -38.60 -11.88 22.27
N HIS A 70 -37.51 -11.14 22.52
CA HIS A 70 -36.90 -10.98 23.84
C HIS A 70 -37.71 -10.05 24.75
N GLY A 71 -37.87 -10.47 26.00
CA GLY A 71 -38.47 -9.63 27.03
C GLY A 71 -37.55 -8.48 27.46
N GLU A 72 -38.11 -7.36 27.91
CA GLU A 72 -37.32 -6.22 28.40
C GLU A 72 -36.44 -6.60 29.60
N ALA A 73 -37.00 -7.35 30.56
CA ALA A 73 -36.27 -7.77 31.76
C ALA A 73 -35.17 -8.80 31.44
N GLU A 74 -35.47 -9.73 30.52
CA GLU A 74 -34.54 -10.73 30.02
C GLU A 74 -33.35 -10.08 29.32
N PHE A 75 -33.63 -9.13 28.41
CA PHE A 75 -32.57 -8.41 27.70
C PHE A 75 -31.70 -7.54 28.63
N ARG A 76 -32.29 -6.90 29.65
CA ARG A 76 -31.53 -6.17 30.68
C ARG A 76 -30.63 -7.11 31.49
N TRP A 77 -31.13 -8.28 31.88
CA TRP A 77 -30.31 -9.28 32.57
C TRP A 77 -29.16 -9.76 31.70
N PHE A 78 -29.42 -10.01 30.42
CA PHE A 78 -28.40 -10.37 29.44
C PHE A 78 -27.30 -9.31 29.32
N LEU A 79 -27.64 -8.02 29.18
CA LEU A 79 -26.65 -6.95 29.12
C LEU A 79 -25.80 -6.86 30.41
N ALA A 80 -26.41 -7.08 31.58
CA ALA A 80 -25.67 -7.13 32.85
C ALA A 80 -24.70 -8.33 32.89
N ALA A 81 -25.09 -9.49 32.37
CA ALA A 81 -24.21 -10.65 32.24
C ALA A 81 -23.04 -10.39 31.27
N VAL A 82 -23.29 -9.68 30.15
CA VAL A 82 -22.25 -9.22 29.22
C VAL A 82 -21.27 -8.29 29.92
N LEU A 83 -21.73 -7.31 30.71
CA LEU A 83 -20.86 -6.42 31.50
C LEU A 83 -19.99 -7.20 32.48
N GLY A 84 -20.58 -8.14 33.23
CA GLY A 84 -19.82 -9.00 34.15
C GLY A 84 -18.76 -9.83 33.44
N ARG A 85 -19.05 -10.31 32.22
CA ARG A 85 -18.06 -11.01 31.40
C ARG A 85 -16.94 -10.08 30.93
N LEU A 86 -17.29 -8.89 30.46
CA LEU A 86 -16.34 -7.86 30.03
C LEU A 86 -15.40 -7.48 31.18
N ASP A 87 -15.89 -7.32 32.40
CA ASP A 87 -15.03 -7.04 33.56
C ASP A 87 -14.04 -8.18 33.86
N GLY A 88 -14.48 -9.43 33.71
CA GLY A 88 -13.62 -10.60 33.81
C GLY A 88 -12.57 -10.73 32.69
N MET A 89 -12.71 -9.98 31.59
CA MET A 89 -11.75 -9.95 30.48
C MET A 89 -10.72 -8.82 30.61
N ARG A 90 -10.79 -7.99 31.66
CA ARG A 90 -9.82 -6.89 31.84
C ARG A 90 -8.44 -7.41 32.26
N PRO A 91 -7.33 -6.78 31.79
CA PRO A 91 -7.30 -5.66 30.84
C PRO A 91 -7.63 -6.13 29.41
N TRP A 92 -8.53 -5.41 28.73
CA TRP A 92 -8.84 -5.73 27.34
C TRP A 92 -7.61 -5.45 26.46
N ALA A 93 -7.31 -6.36 25.55
CA ALA A 93 -6.21 -6.18 24.62
C ALA A 93 -6.43 -4.91 23.80
N GLU A 94 -5.38 -4.09 23.65
CA GLU A 94 -5.48 -2.91 22.80
C GLU A 94 -5.79 -3.34 21.36
N PRO A 95 -6.76 -2.68 20.70
CA PRO A 95 -7.12 -3.01 19.34
C PRO A 95 -5.90 -2.85 18.44
N PRO A 96 -5.76 -3.70 17.40
CA PRO A 96 -4.58 -3.69 16.53
C PRO A 96 -4.41 -2.37 15.78
N PHE A 97 -5.50 -1.61 15.61
CA PHE A 97 -5.49 -0.28 15.02
C PHE A 97 -6.68 0.56 15.50
N ARG A 98 -6.57 1.88 15.31
CA ARG A 98 -7.64 2.87 15.52
C ARG A 98 -7.85 3.66 14.23
N CYS A 99 -9.09 4.02 13.90
CA CYS A 99 -9.37 4.85 12.73
C CYS A 99 -8.95 6.31 12.97
N LEU A 100 -8.39 6.94 11.95
CA LEU A 100 -8.04 8.37 11.93
C LEU A 100 -9.14 9.17 11.22
N PRO A 101 -9.28 10.48 11.53
CA PRO A 101 -10.30 11.32 10.93
C PRO A 101 -10.03 11.58 9.43
N ASP A 102 -11.10 11.79 8.67
CA ASP A 102 -11.08 12.12 7.23
C ASP A 102 -10.27 13.36 6.87
N SER A 103 -10.29 14.38 7.73
CA SER A 103 -9.52 15.62 7.58
C SER A 103 -8.03 15.41 7.31
N ARG A 104 -7.48 14.23 7.63
CA ARG A 104 -6.07 13.90 7.42
C ARG A 104 -5.79 13.19 6.09
N PHE A 105 -6.78 12.96 5.24
CA PHE A 105 -6.61 12.28 3.96
C PHE A 105 -5.45 12.84 3.12
N ASP A 106 -5.34 14.16 3.01
CA ASP A 106 -4.37 14.80 2.12
C ASP A 106 -2.92 14.50 2.52
N GLU A 107 -2.69 14.15 3.79
CA GLU A 107 -1.38 13.72 4.29
C GLU A 107 -1.02 12.33 3.78
N PHE A 108 -2.00 11.42 3.69
CA PHE A 108 -1.82 10.05 3.18
C PHE A 108 -1.81 9.99 1.67
N ALA A 109 -2.56 10.86 0.98
CA ALA A 109 -2.52 10.97 -0.48
C ALA A 109 -1.12 11.29 -1.01
N ASN A 110 -0.28 11.93 -0.19
CA ASN A 110 1.14 12.21 -0.47
C ASN A 110 2.11 11.26 0.27
N GLY A 111 1.58 10.21 0.91
CA GLY A 111 2.34 9.22 1.67
C GLY A 111 3.11 8.25 0.78
N SER A 112 4.02 7.49 1.40
CA SER A 112 4.76 6.45 0.69
C SER A 112 3.89 5.22 0.51
N ALA A 113 3.71 4.75 -0.72
CA ALA A 113 3.02 3.50 -1.00
C ALA A 113 3.90 2.33 -0.55
N ILE A 114 3.40 1.54 0.40
CA ILE A 114 4.10 0.39 1.00
C ILE A 114 3.49 -0.95 0.58
N GLY A 115 2.33 -0.91 -0.07
CA GLY A 115 1.69 -2.09 -0.64
C GLY A 115 0.50 -1.76 -1.54
N VAL A 116 0.05 -2.75 -2.29
CA VAL A 116 -1.18 -2.70 -3.08
C VAL A 116 -2.03 -3.91 -2.76
N SER A 117 -3.34 -3.71 -2.64
CA SER A 117 -4.31 -4.80 -2.66
C SER A 117 -5.16 -4.75 -3.92
N ASN A 118 -5.23 -5.87 -4.63
CA ASN A 118 -6.09 -6.05 -5.80
C ASN A 118 -7.49 -6.56 -5.41
N ARG A 119 -7.80 -6.61 -4.10
CA ARG A 119 -9.13 -6.97 -3.62
C ARG A 119 -10.07 -5.77 -3.69
N PRO A 120 -11.35 -5.97 -3.99
CA PRO A 120 -12.33 -4.88 -3.97
C PRO A 120 -12.51 -4.35 -2.54
N VAL A 121 -12.86 -3.06 -2.41
CA VAL A 121 -13.01 -2.34 -1.13
C VAL A 121 -13.82 -3.14 -0.11
N TRP A 122 -15.01 -3.63 -0.49
CA TRP A 122 -15.88 -4.39 0.42
C TRP A 122 -15.21 -5.61 1.06
N ARG A 123 -14.24 -6.24 0.37
CA ARG A 123 -13.54 -7.40 0.91
C ARG A 123 -12.53 -6.98 1.98
N ILE A 124 -11.86 -5.84 1.78
CA ILE A 124 -10.98 -5.25 2.80
C ILE A 124 -11.80 -4.75 3.99
N GLU A 125 -12.96 -4.15 3.75
CA GLU A 125 -13.87 -3.73 4.83
C GLU A 125 -14.30 -4.91 5.72
N GLN A 126 -14.60 -6.07 5.14
CA GLN A 126 -14.92 -7.30 5.90
C GLN A 126 -13.76 -7.82 6.73
N VAL A 127 -12.55 -7.78 6.16
CA VAL A 127 -11.33 -8.24 6.82
C VAL A 127 -10.98 -7.33 7.99
N LEU A 128 -11.04 -6.02 7.78
CA LEU A 128 -10.72 -5.02 8.80
C LEU A 128 -11.88 -4.73 9.75
N GLY A 129 -13.10 -5.17 9.43
CA GLY A 129 -14.31 -4.83 10.18
C GLY A 129 -14.58 -3.31 10.23
N ARG A 130 -14.17 -2.56 9.19
CA ARG A 130 -14.29 -1.10 9.11
C ARG A 130 -14.61 -0.67 7.68
N SER A 131 -15.59 0.23 7.56
CA SER A 131 -15.99 0.79 6.27
C SER A 131 -15.05 1.90 5.81
N PHE A 132 -14.85 1.98 4.50
CA PHE A 132 -14.15 3.08 3.87
C PHE A 132 -15.07 4.30 3.82
N GLN A 133 -14.49 5.46 4.08
CA GLN A 133 -15.14 6.76 3.88
C GLN A 133 -15.00 7.17 2.41
N ARG A 134 -15.92 7.97 1.87
CA ARG A 134 -15.84 8.47 0.50
C ARG A 134 -15.69 9.97 0.47
N ARG A 135 -14.75 10.46 -0.34
CA ARG A 135 -14.61 11.89 -0.59
C ARG A 135 -15.70 12.40 -1.53
N ASN A 136 -16.21 13.59 -1.23
CA ASN A 136 -17.22 14.25 -2.06
C ASN A 136 -16.66 14.79 -3.37
N ASP A 137 -15.39 15.22 -3.39
CA ASP A 137 -14.75 15.88 -4.54
C ASP A 137 -14.28 14.91 -5.64
N SER A 138 -13.79 13.74 -5.24
CA SER A 138 -13.04 12.80 -6.09
C SER A 138 -13.69 11.41 -6.15
N GLN A 139 -14.71 11.17 -5.33
CA GLN A 139 -15.35 9.85 -5.15
C GLN A 139 -14.38 8.74 -4.68
N GLN A 140 -13.17 9.10 -4.24
CA GLN A 140 -12.22 8.15 -3.68
C GLN A 140 -12.72 7.64 -2.33
N ALA A 141 -12.77 6.32 -2.22
CA ALA A 141 -12.93 5.61 -0.97
C ALA A 141 -11.59 5.51 -0.24
N PHE A 142 -11.59 5.67 1.08
CA PHE A 142 -10.38 5.57 1.88
C PHE A 142 -10.65 5.09 3.31
N LEU A 143 -9.63 4.53 3.95
CA LEU A 143 -9.64 4.16 5.36
C LEU A 143 -8.28 4.48 5.96
N LEU A 144 -8.25 5.39 6.93
CA LEU A 144 -7.04 5.82 7.61
C LEU A 144 -6.97 5.18 8.98
N LEU A 145 -5.84 4.59 9.31
CA LEU A 145 -5.61 3.79 10.51
C LEU A 145 -4.32 4.24 11.22
N ARG A 146 -4.30 4.09 12.54
CA ARG A 146 -3.11 4.12 13.37
C ARG A 146 -2.94 2.77 14.06
N LEU A 147 -1.82 2.10 13.84
CA LEU A 147 -1.46 0.81 14.42
C LEU A 147 -0.99 0.98 15.88
N ARG A 148 -0.75 -0.13 16.59
CA ARG A 148 -0.33 -0.13 18.01
C ARG A 148 1.05 0.49 18.22
N SER A 149 1.96 0.31 17.26
CA SER A 149 3.26 1.00 17.26
C SER A 149 3.15 2.53 17.17
N GLY A 150 1.98 3.05 16.82
CA GLY A 150 1.77 4.45 16.46
C GLY A 150 2.00 4.72 14.97
N ALA A 151 2.42 3.72 14.19
CA ALA A 151 2.51 3.82 12.75
C ALA A 151 1.13 4.12 12.12
N GLU A 152 1.12 4.95 11.09
CA GLU A 152 -0.09 5.40 10.43
C GLU A 152 -0.15 4.86 9.01
N VAL A 153 -1.30 4.28 8.66
CA VAL A 153 -1.55 3.61 7.38
C VAL A 153 -2.84 4.13 6.76
N GLY A 154 -2.82 4.40 5.46
CA GLY A 154 -3.99 4.78 4.68
C GLY A 154 -4.25 3.78 3.57
N PHE A 155 -5.47 3.26 3.50
CA PHE A 155 -5.99 2.58 2.33
C PHE A 155 -6.71 3.60 1.46
N ILE A 156 -6.38 3.71 0.18
CA ILE A 156 -7.05 4.63 -0.76
C ILE A 156 -7.43 3.89 -2.03
N ALA A 157 -8.67 4.07 -2.49
CA ALA A 157 -9.26 3.35 -3.62
C ALA A 157 -10.34 4.19 -4.33
N PRO A 158 -10.33 4.36 -5.65
CA PRO A 158 -9.22 4.02 -6.53
C PRO A 158 -8.07 5.00 -6.27
N TYR A 159 -6.88 4.48 -5.93
CA TYR A 159 -5.70 5.35 -5.84
C TYR A 159 -5.19 5.70 -7.24
N TRP A 160 -5.32 4.77 -8.19
CA TRP A 160 -5.02 5.01 -9.60
C TRP A 160 -6.32 5.15 -10.40
N PRO A 161 -6.45 6.20 -11.23
CA PRO A 161 -7.59 6.36 -12.14
C PRO A 161 -7.81 5.08 -12.97
N GLU A 162 -9.07 4.65 -13.10
CA GLU A 162 -9.50 3.45 -13.86
C GLU A 162 -9.16 2.08 -13.26
N THR A 163 -8.62 2.02 -12.03
CA THR A 163 -8.44 0.74 -11.30
C THR A 163 -9.45 0.57 -10.18
N SER A 164 -9.69 -0.67 -9.72
CA SER A 164 -10.34 -0.95 -8.43
C SER A 164 -9.32 -1.23 -7.32
N GLY A 165 -8.03 -1.03 -7.61
CA GLY A 165 -6.91 -1.33 -6.71
C GLY A 165 -6.86 -0.37 -5.53
N ILE A 166 -6.45 -0.93 -4.39
CA ILE A 166 -6.35 -0.22 -3.12
C ILE A 166 -4.86 -0.01 -2.83
N ALA A 167 -4.41 1.24 -2.82
CA ALA A 167 -3.06 1.55 -2.36
C ALA A 167 -3.02 1.55 -0.84
N ILE A 168 -1.97 0.96 -0.27
CA ILE A 168 -1.64 1.00 1.16
C ILE A 168 -0.47 1.97 1.30
N LEU A 169 -0.72 3.09 1.96
CA LEU A 169 0.20 4.22 2.09
C LEU A 169 0.57 4.39 3.56
N THR A 170 1.77 4.88 3.85
CA THR A 170 2.17 5.30 5.19
C THR A 170 2.69 6.73 5.19
N THR A 171 2.37 7.46 6.26
CA THR A 171 2.92 8.80 6.55
C THR A 171 4.01 8.74 7.62
N SER A 172 4.19 7.59 8.27
CA SER A 172 5.14 7.41 9.37
C SER A 172 6.57 7.39 8.83
N ARG A 173 7.37 8.36 9.29
CA ARG A 173 8.79 8.48 8.92
C ARG A 173 9.72 7.75 9.88
N ASP A 174 9.23 7.44 11.08
CA ASP A 174 10.01 6.82 12.15
C ASP A 174 9.87 5.28 12.19
N HIS A 175 9.06 4.71 11.28
CA HIS A 175 8.83 3.27 11.17
C HIS A 175 9.20 2.81 9.76
N ALA A 176 9.91 1.67 9.64
CA ALA A 176 10.24 1.12 8.34
C ALA A 176 8.98 0.57 7.65
N ALA A 177 8.82 0.83 6.35
CA ALA A 177 7.66 0.38 5.56
C ALA A 177 7.36 -1.12 5.72
N ALA A 178 8.41 -1.95 5.78
CA ALA A 178 8.29 -3.39 5.96
C ALA A 178 7.69 -3.76 7.31
N ASP A 179 8.05 -3.04 8.37
CA ASP A 179 7.57 -3.27 9.72
C ASP A 179 6.13 -2.79 9.87
N VAL A 180 5.79 -1.65 9.26
CA VAL A 180 4.42 -1.14 9.21
C VAL A 180 3.50 -2.11 8.48
N LEU A 181 3.93 -2.63 7.32
CA LEU A 181 3.14 -3.59 6.56
C LEU A 181 3.02 -4.93 7.29
N ARG A 182 4.09 -5.39 7.94
CA ARG A 182 4.07 -6.61 8.75
C ARG A 182 3.13 -6.49 9.93
N GLU A 183 3.20 -5.40 10.70
CA GLU A 183 2.29 -5.15 11.83
C GLU A 183 0.84 -5.06 11.35
N LEU A 184 0.58 -4.39 10.22
CA LEU A 184 -0.75 -4.35 9.63
C LEU A 184 -1.26 -5.77 9.32
N ILE A 185 -0.45 -6.62 8.70
CA ILE A 185 -0.83 -7.99 8.35
C ILE A 185 -0.99 -8.87 9.59
N GLU A 186 -0.07 -8.80 10.56
CA GLU A 186 -0.11 -9.59 11.80
C GLU A 186 -1.21 -9.12 12.77
N GLY A 187 -1.54 -7.83 12.73
CA GLY A 187 -2.57 -7.20 13.55
C GLY A 187 -3.97 -7.29 12.93
N THR A 188 -4.11 -7.74 11.69
CA THR A 188 -5.41 -7.83 11.01
C THR A 188 -5.62 -9.24 10.46
N ASP A 189 -6.82 -9.53 9.96
CA ASP A 189 -7.09 -10.78 9.24
C ASP A 189 -6.67 -10.70 7.75
N LEU A 190 -5.82 -9.74 7.38
CA LEU A 190 -5.26 -9.64 6.03
C LEU A 190 -4.29 -10.78 5.80
N GLU A 191 -4.50 -11.56 4.75
CA GLU A 191 -3.52 -12.59 4.38
C GLU A 191 -2.37 -11.95 3.58
N PRO A 192 -1.12 -12.41 3.71
CA PRO A 192 0.02 -11.88 2.95
C PRO A 192 -0.21 -11.87 1.43
N ARG A 193 -0.92 -12.87 0.89
CA ARG A 193 -1.27 -12.96 -0.55
C ARG A 193 -2.26 -11.89 -1.02
N GLN A 194 -2.93 -11.19 -0.12
CA GLN A 194 -3.90 -10.14 -0.43
C GLN A 194 -3.24 -8.77 -0.57
N VAL A 195 -1.97 -8.66 -0.17
CA VAL A 195 -1.19 -7.44 -0.24
C VAL A 195 0.09 -7.74 -1.00
N THR A 196 0.27 -7.10 -2.14
CA THR A 196 1.56 -7.05 -2.82
C THR A 196 2.40 -5.98 -2.15
N PRO A 197 3.49 -6.33 -1.44
CA PRO A 197 4.33 -5.34 -0.78
C PRO A 197 5.01 -4.44 -1.82
N LEU A 198 4.95 -3.13 -1.61
CA LEU A 198 5.73 -2.12 -2.32
C LEU A 198 6.81 -1.59 -1.39
N LEU A 199 7.62 -2.50 -0.87
CA LEU A 199 8.66 -2.15 0.08
C LEU A 199 9.87 -1.59 -0.67
N PRO A 200 10.45 -0.46 -0.21
CA PRO A 200 11.83 -0.14 -0.55
C PRO A 200 12.74 -1.32 -0.17
N SER A 201 13.87 -1.47 -0.85
CA SER A 201 14.85 -2.48 -0.45
C SER A 201 15.26 -2.21 1.02
N ALA A 202 15.64 -3.26 1.75
CA ALA A 202 15.70 -3.34 3.23
C ALA A 202 16.63 -2.37 4.01
N ASP A 203 16.97 -1.20 3.47
CA ASP A 203 17.70 -0.13 4.17
C ASP A 203 16.76 1.06 4.40
N GLY A 204 16.20 1.14 5.61
CA GLY A 204 15.27 2.18 6.06
C GLY A 204 15.86 3.59 6.13
N GLN A 205 16.14 4.20 4.99
CA GLN A 205 16.24 5.65 4.84
C GLN A 205 15.21 6.11 3.81
N ARG A 206 14.79 7.38 3.86
CA ARG A 206 14.19 8.02 2.67
C ARG A 206 15.06 7.59 1.48
N GLY A 207 14.46 7.00 0.46
CA GLY A 207 15.20 6.56 -0.73
C GLY A 207 16.23 7.64 -1.07
N ARG A 208 17.50 7.23 -1.11
CA ARG A 208 18.66 8.11 -1.23
C ARG A 208 18.55 9.10 -2.40
N TYR A 209 17.70 8.77 -3.38
CA TYR A 209 17.52 9.49 -4.62
C TYR A 209 16.08 9.99 -4.80
N ARG A 210 15.94 11.14 -5.48
CA ARG A 210 14.62 11.68 -5.85
C ARG A 210 13.99 10.81 -6.94
N THR A 211 12.67 10.74 -7.01
CA THR A 211 11.98 9.94 -8.03
C THR A 211 11.07 10.80 -8.92
N THR A 212 10.84 10.33 -10.14
CA THR A 212 9.86 10.87 -11.07
C THR A 212 8.74 9.84 -11.27
N PRO A 213 7.45 10.24 -11.22
CA PRO A 213 6.36 9.32 -11.49
C PRO A 213 6.35 8.88 -12.97
N ILE A 214 5.69 7.77 -13.24
CA ILE A 214 5.37 7.36 -14.61
C ILE A 214 4.45 8.41 -15.26
N GLN A 215 4.61 8.63 -16.56
CA GLN A 215 3.77 9.54 -17.32
C GLN A 215 2.32 9.02 -17.32
N PRO A 216 1.31 9.90 -17.17
CA PRO A 216 -0.09 9.49 -17.01
C PRO A 216 -0.61 8.55 -18.10
N GLU A 217 -0.16 8.71 -19.35
CA GLU A 217 -0.63 7.89 -20.48
C GLU A 217 -0.17 6.42 -20.46
N PHE A 218 0.78 6.06 -19.58
CA PHE A 218 1.23 4.68 -19.38
C PHE A 218 0.74 4.08 -18.06
N VAL A 219 -0.02 4.82 -17.25
CA VAL A 219 -0.66 4.26 -16.05
C VAL A 219 -1.64 3.17 -16.47
N GLY A 220 -1.63 2.02 -15.78
CA GLY A 220 -2.52 0.90 -16.09
C GLY A 220 -2.13 0.06 -17.31
N GLU A 221 -0.96 0.30 -17.92
CA GLU A 221 -0.52 -0.42 -19.12
C GLU A 221 -0.28 -1.94 -18.94
N HIS A 222 -0.23 -2.41 -17.69
CA HIS A 222 -0.10 -3.81 -17.31
C HIS A 222 -1.44 -4.56 -17.26
N LEU A 223 -2.55 -3.84 -17.35
CA LEU A 223 -3.89 -4.41 -17.23
C LEU A 223 -4.31 -5.07 -18.55
N PRO A 224 -5.03 -6.21 -18.48
CA PRO A 224 -5.68 -6.79 -19.66
C PRO A 224 -6.68 -5.79 -20.27
N GLY A 225 -6.58 -5.56 -21.58
CA GLY A 225 -7.49 -4.67 -22.29
C GLY A 225 -7.21 -3.17 -22.11
N ASN A 226 -6.03 -2.79 -21.60
CA ASN A 226 -5.63 -1.39 -21.51
C ASN A 226 -5.69 -0.69 -22.88
N ALA A 227 -6.04 0.60 -22.88
CA ALA A 227 -6.17 1.39 -24.10
C ALA A 227 -4.81 1.75 -24.74
N ARG A 228 -3.70 1.55 -24.02
CA ARG A 228 -2.36 1.97 -24.44
C ARG A 228 -1.73 0.99 -25.43
N TRP A 229 -1.88 -0.30 -25.18
CA TRP A 229 -1.26 -1.39 -25.91
C TRP A 229 -2.33 -2.29 -26.50
N ASN A 230 -2.69 -2.04 -27.75
CA ASN A 230 -3.75 -2.78 -28.45
C ASN A 230 -3.49 -4.30 -28.43
N GLY A 231 -4.24 -5.04 -27.60
CA GLY A 231 -4.12 -6.50 -27.47
C GLY A 231 -2.88 -7.01 -26.72
N SER A 232 -2.14 -6.15 -26.01
CA SER A 232 -1.00 -6.56 -25.18
C SER A 232 -0.96 -5.79 -23.85
N GLN A 233 -0.16 -6.25 -22.90
CA GLN A 233 -0.03 -5.64 -21.59
C GLN A 233 1.40 -5.78 -21.09
N VAL A 234 1.88 -4.74 -20.42
CA VAL A 234 3.22 -4.71 -19.85
C VAL A 234 3.28 -5.63 -18.65
N THR A 235 4.33 -6.45 -18.57
CA THR A 235 4.55 -7.30 -17.40
C THR A 235 5.17 -6.44 -16.32
N TYR A 236 4.49 -6.31 -15.18
CA TYR A 236 5.04 -5.71 -13.98
C TYR A 236 5.66 -6.81 -13.14
N LEU A 237 6.91 -6.58 -12.72
CA LEU A 237 7.69 -7.53 -11.94
C LEU A 237 7.50 -7.27 -10.45
N ASP A 238 7.32 -8.33 -9.67
CA ASP A 238 7.46 -8.26 -8.23
C ASP A 238 8.94 -8.22 -7.78
N GLU A 239 9.17 -8.15 -6.46
CA GLU A 239 10.51 -8.11 -5.87
C GLU A 239 11.40 -9.28 -6.31
N ARG A 240 10.84 -10.48 -6.41
CA ARG A 240 11.58 -11.69 -6.77
C ARG A 240 11.83 -11.74 -8.27
N GLU A 241 10.82 -11.38 -9.05
CA GLU A 241 10.87 -11.37 -10.51
C GLU A 241 11.82 -10.30 -11.07
N ARG A 242 12.08 -9.20 -10.34
CA ARG A 242 13.04 -8.17 -10.75
C ARG A 242 14.50 -8.49 -10.43
N GLN A 243 14.79 -9.41 -9.50
CA GLN A 243 16.17 -9.77 -9.13
C GLN A 243 17.06 -10.21 -10.30
N PRO A 244 16.58 -11.01 -11.27
CA PRO A 244 17.39 -11.40 -12.42
C PRO A 244 17.91 -10.23 -13.26
N TYR A 245 17.25 -9.06 -13.19
CA TYR A 245 17.60 -7.86 -13.94
C TYR A 245 18.49 -6.89 -13.16
N ARG A 246 18.74 -7.15 -11.87
CA ARG A 246 19.55 -6.28 -11.02
C ARG A 246 21.00 -6.26 -11.51
N LEU A 247 21.54 -5.06 -11.64
CA LEU A 247 22.97 -4.85 -11.87
C LEU A 247 23.71 -4.69 -10.56
N GLN A 248 24.93 -5.23 -10.52
CA GLN A 248 25.86 -5.08 -9.41
C GLN A 248 27.09 -4.34 -9.87
N ILE A 249 27.63 -3.45 -9.03
CA ILE A 249 28.84 -2.70 -9.34
C ILE A 249 29.97 -3.23 -8.46
N ARG A 250 31.06 -3.65 -9.10
CA ARG A 250 32.27 -4.15 -8.43
C ARG A 250 33.48 -3.57 -9.15
N ASP A 251 34.39 -2.95 -8.42
CA ASP A 251 35.62 -2.37 -8.96
C ASP A 251 35.39 -1.46 -10.18
N GLY A 252 34.32 -0.64 -10.13
CA GLY A 252 33.94 0.28 -11.19
C GLY A 252 33.34 -0.36 -12.45
N ARG A 253 32.99 -1.66 -12.41
CA ARG A 253 32.39 -2.40 -13.53
C ARG A 253 31.01 -2.95 -13.16
N LEU A 254 30.15 -3.04 -14.16
CA LEU A 254 28.80 -3.56 -14.04
C LEU A 254 28.78 -5.08 -14.27
N TYR A 255 28.05 -5.77 -13.42
CA TYR A 255 27.83 -7.21 -13.45
C TYR A 255 26.33 -7.51 -13.46
N ASP A 256 25.92 -8.52 -14.21
CA ASP A 256 24.56 -9.04 -14.17
C ASP A 256 24.29 -9.83 -12.87
N SER A 257 23.03 -10.24 -12.67
CA SER A 257 22.60 -11.02 -11.51
C SER A 257 23.29 -12.39 -11.38
N ARG A 258 23.92 -12.89 -12.44
CA ARG A 258 24.69 -14.14 -12.46
C ARG A 258 26.18 -13.92 -12.17
N GLY A 259 26.59 -12.68 -11.93
CA GLY A 259 27.99 -12.31 -11.68
C GLY A 259 28.84 -12.25 -12.95
N GLN A 260 28.24 -12.20 -14.13
CA GLN A 260 28.96 -12.00 -15.40
C GLN A 260 29.08 -10.51 -15.72
N LEU A 261 30.13 -10.11 -16.44
CA LEU A 261 30.27 -8.73 -16.87
C LEU A 261 29.08 -8.34 -17.75
N PHE A 262 28.45 -7.22 -17.41
CA PHE A 262 27.27 -6.76 -18.11
C PHE A 262 27.66 -6.27 -19.51
N ASP A 263 26.94 -6.78 -20.52
CA ASP A 263 27.22 -6.50 -21.92
C ASP A 263 25.91 -6.36 -22.70
N THR A 264 25.81 -5.29 -23.50
CA THR A 264 24.62 -4.97 -24.27
C THR A 264 24.79 -5.23 -25.76
N ALA A 265 25.90 -5.81 -26.22
CA ALA A 265 26.16 -6.02 -27.65
C ALA A 265 25.07 -6.85 -28.34
N ALA A 266 24.48 -7.82 -27.63
CA ALA A 266 23.36 -8.64 -28.13
C ALA A 266 21.97 -8.03 -27.85
N ALA A 267 21.90 -6.93 -27.10
CA ALA A 267 20.66 -6.26 -26.73
C ALA A 267 20.09 -5.46 -27.90
N ARG A 268 18.76 -5.40 -28.00
CA ARG A 268 18.04 -4.58 -28.98
C ARG A 268 16.90 -3.87 -28.27
N THR A 269 16.81 -2.56 -28.45
CA THR A 269 15.68 -1.75 -27.95
C THR A 269 14.87 -1.18 -29.11
N LEU A 270 13.65 -0.72 -28.80
CA LEU A 270 12.82 -0.02 -29.78
C LEU A 270 13.49 1.24 -30.34
N TRP A 271 14.28 1.93 -29.53
CA TRP A 271 14.95 3.17 -29.91
C TRP A 271 16.30 2.94 -30.60
N THR A 272 16.91 1.77 -30.37
CA THR A 272 18.18 1.37 -31.00
C THR A 272 18.03 -0.01 -31.65
N PRO A 273 17.29 -0.12 -32.78
CA PRO A 273 17.06 -1.39 -33.46
C PRO A 273 18.33 -1.99 -34.07
N GLN A 274 19.37 -1.18 -34.28
CA GLN A 274 20.71 -1.63 -34.67
C GLN A 274 21.41 -2.42 -33.55
N GLY A 275 20.87 -2.37 -32.32
CA GLY A 275 21.35 -3.09 -31.15
C GLY A 275 22.37 -2.32 -30.31
N GLY A 276 22.85 -2.93 -29.22
CA GLY A 276 23.91 -2.38 -28.39
C GLY A 276 23.45 -1.59 -27.17
N ARG A 277 22.13 -1.41 -26.97
CA ARG A 277 21.57 -0.71 -25.80
C ARG A 277 20.55 -1.58 -25.08
N ALA A 278 20.43 -1.38 -23.78
CA ALA A 278 19.44 -2.01 -22.91
C ALA A 278 18.68 -0.93 -22.15
N ILE A 279 17.40 -1.15 -21.86
CA ILE A 279 16.64 -0.26 -20.99
C ILE A 279 17.12 -0.44 -19.54
N PHE A 280 17.06 0.63 -18.75
CA PHE A 280 17.32 0.55 -17.31
C PHE A 280 16.35 1.40 -16.50
N SER A 281 16.08 0.97 -15.27
CA SER A 281 15.41 1.79 -14.24
C SER A 281 16.21 1.71 -12.94
N MET A 282 16.28 2.82 -12.21
CA MET A 282 16.88 2.94 -10.89
C MET A 282 15.78 3.15 -9.85
N ASP A 283 15.75 2.35 -8.79
CA ASP A 283 14.83 2.57 -7.66
C ASP A 283 15.30 3.72 -6.75
N ALA A 284 14.47 4.09 -5.78
CA ALA A 284 14.76 5.19 -4.86
C ALA A 284 16.02 4.97 -4.00
N ASP A 285 16.46 3.72 -3.83
CA ASP A 285 17.64 3.34 -3.03
C ASP A 285 18.92 3.37 -3.88
N GLY A 286 18.78 3.49 -5.20
CA GLY A 286 19.88 3.52 -6.16
C GLY A 286 20.20 2.16 -6.76
N THR A 287 19.36 1.15 -6.55
CA THR A 287 19.49 -0.15 -7.22
C THR A 287 19.10 0.02 -8.68
N ILE A 288 19.99 -0.40 -9.58
CA ILE A 288 19.76 -0.32 -11.03
C ILE A 288 19.35 -1.70 -11.54
N TYR A 289 18.27 -1.72 -12.32
CA TYR A 289 17.81 -2.88 -13.06
C TYR A 289 17.96 -2.62 -14.55
N SER A 290 18.41 -3.61 -15.31
CA SER A 290 18.51 -3.51 -16.76
C SER A 290 18.14 -4.82 -17.44
N SER A 291 17.51 -4.69 -18.61
CA SER A 291 17.13 -5.82 -19.45
C SER A 291 17.60 -5.57 -20.87
N PRO A 292 18.29 -6.52 -21.50
CA PRO A 292 18.58 -6.48 -22.92
C PRO A 292 17.32 -6.73 -23.78
N HIS A 293 16.19 -7.09 -23.14
CA HIS A 293 14.91 -7.35 -23.77
C HIS A 293 13.96 -6.19 -23.52
N HIS A 294 13.73 -5.37 -24.55
CA HIS A 294 12.69 -4.35 -24.59
C HIS A 294 11.64 -4.78 -25.64
N VAL A 295 10.46 -5.18 -25.18
CA VAL A 295 9.41 -5.73 -26.03
C VAL A 295 8.21 -4.80 -26.00
N LEU A 296 7.87 -4.20 -27.14
CA LEU A 296 6.75 -3.26 -27.27
C LEU A 296 5.48 -3.87 -26.69
N GLY A 297 4.79 -3.09 -25.85
CA GLY A 297 3.57 -3.49 -25.15
C GLY A 297 3.70 -4.67 -24.19
N ARG A 298 4.92 -5.15 -23.87
CA ARG A 298 5.12 -6.30 -22.98
C ARG A 298 6.19 -6.11 -21.90
N PHE A 299 7.28 -5.40 -22.19
CA PHE A 299 8.35 -5.18 -21.22
C PHE A 299 9.03 -3.83 -21.47
N HIS A 300 8.91 -2.91 -20.51
CA HIS A 300 9.35 -1.51 -20.59
C HIS A 300 10.06 -1.08 -19.30
N HIS A 301 10.52 0.18 -19.21
CA HIS A 301 11.14 0.73 -17.99
C HIS A 301 10.28 0.54 -16.74
N SER A 302 8.96 0.66 -16.89
CA SER A 302 7.95 0.48 -15.86
C SER A 302 7.88 -0.95 -15.32
N SER A 303 8.30 -1.96 -16.09
CA SER A 303 8.29 -3.36 -15.69
C SER A 303 9.10 -3.60 -14.42
N PHE A 304 10.28 -2.99 -14.30
CA PHE A 304 11.20 -3.23 -13.18
C PHE A 304 10.65 -2.80 -11.81
N LEU A 305 9.86 -1.74 -11.79
CA LEU A 305 9.34 -1.12 -10.57
C LEU A 305 7.81 -1.21 -10.46
N ALA A 306 7.19 -2.08 -11.26
CA ALA A 306 5.73 -2.23 -11.33
C ALA A 306 4.98 -0.89 -11.50
N GLY A 307 5.52 0.03 -12.32
CA GLY A 307 4.96 1.36 -12.56
C GLY A 307 5.16 2.38 -11.43
N ALA A 308 5.86 2.02 -10.35
CA ALA A 308 6.21 2.96 -9.28
C ALA A 308 7.16 4.07 -9.78
N PRO A 309 7.26 5.21 -9.05
CA PRO A 309 8.20 6.27 -9.38
C PRO A 309 9.64 5.78 -9.50
N SER A 310 10.35 6.26 -10.51
CA SER A 310 11.73 5.85 -10.82
C SER A 310 12.72 6.95 -10.43
N ALA A 311 13.84 6.58 -9.81
CA ALA A 311 14.97 7.49 -9.57
C ALA A 311 15.87 7.66 -10.79
N GLY A 312 15.53 7.04 -11.91
CA GLY A 312 16.26 7.19 -13.15
C GLY A 312 15.78 6.16 -14.14
N ALA A 313 15.51 6.57 -15.37
CA ALA A 313 15.08 5.63 -16.40
C ALA A 313 15.64 6.07 -17.75
N GLY A 314 16.07 5.12 -18.56
CA GLY A 314 16.60 5.41 -19.87
C GLY A 314 17.24 4.20 -20.52
N GLU A 315 18.25 4.43 -21.34
CA GLU A 315 19.01 3.36 -21.97
C GLU A 315 20.47 3.41 -21.54
N LEU A 316 21.12 2.25 -21.54
CA LEU A 316 22.56 2.19 -21.35
C LEU A 316 23.18 1.20 -22.35
N ALA A 317 24.38 1.55 -22.82
CA ALA A 317 25.25 0.66 -23.56
C ALA A 317 26.43 0.30 -22.66
N ALA A 318 26.76 -0.99 -22.58
CA ALA A 318 27.91 -1.45 -21.83
C ALA A 318 28.64 -2.56 -22.59
N SER A 319 29.96 -2.59 -22.43
CA SER A 319 30.78 -3.69 -22.95
C SER A 319 31.79 -4.10 -21.89
N PHE A 320 31.86 -5.39 -21.57
CA PHE A 320 32.69 -5.92 -20.49
C PHE A 320 32.50 -5.17 -19.16
N GLY A 321 31.25 -4.84 -18.82
CA GLY A 321 30.89 -4.11 -17.61
C GLY A 321 31.27 -2.63 -17.61
N VAL A 322 31.78 -2.08 -18.72
CA VAL A 322 32.12 -0.66 -18.84
C VAL A 322 31.01 0.07 -19.58
N ILE A 323 30.45 1.12 -18.98
CA ILE A 323 29.43 1.96 -19.63
C ILE A 323 30.09 2.69 -20.81
N ARG A 324 29.45 2.58 -21.97
CA ARG A 324 29.82 3.28 -23.21
C ARG A 324 28.93 4.48 -23.45
N VAL A 325 27.64 4.34 -23.20
CA VAL A 325 26.63 5.40 -23.29
C VAL A 325 25.61 5.19 -22.18
N ILE A 326 25.11 6.28 -21.63
CA ILE A 326 23.94 6.29 -20.76
C ILE A 326 23.04 7.45 -21.16
N SER A 327 21.76 7.19 -21.33
CA SER A 327 20.77 8.19 -21.74
C SER A 327 19.59 8.23 -20.79
N ASP A 328 18.82 9.31 -20.85
CA ASP A 328 17.55 9.47 -20.16
C ASP A 328 16.33 9.10 -21.04
N HIS A 329 16.58 8.33 -22.11
CA HIS A 329 15.58 8.01 -23.13
C HIS A 329 14.53 7.01 -22.62
N SER A 330 13.58 7.51 -21.83
CA SER A 330 12.42 6.78 -21.36
C SER A 330 11.15 7.60 -21.61
N THR A 331 10.29 7.12 -22.52
CA THR A 331 8.97 7.74 -22.73
C THR A 331 8.03 7.53 -21.56
N HIS A 332 8.24 6.46 -20.79
CA HIS A 332 7.41 6.11 -19.63
C HIS A 332 7.63 7.05 -18.45
N TYR A 333 8.85 7.55 -18.25
CA TYR A 333 9.15 8.38 -17.08
C TYR A 333 9.52 9.81 -17.45
N ARG A 334 10.07 10.05 -18.65
CA ARG A 334 10.62 11.33 -19.11
C ARG A 334 11.41 12.05 -18.02
N PRO A 335 12.44 11.41 -17.44
CA PRO A 335 13.09 11.96 -16.25
C PRO A 335 13.73 13.31 -16.59
N PRO A 336 13.50 14.35 -15.76
CA PRO A 336 14.16 15.63 -15.94
C PRO A 336 15.67 15.48 -15.69
N ARG A 337 16.47 16.40 -16.25
CA ARG A 337 17.94 16.27 -16.22
C ARG A 337 18.54 16.07 -14.83
N HIS A 338 17.94 16.64 -13.79
CA HIS A 338 18.44 16.47 -12.42
C HIS A 338 18.28 15.02 -11.91
N ILE A 339 17.25 14.31 -12.34
CA ILE A 339 17.06 12.88 -12.05
C ILE A 339 18.08 12.06 -12.85
N THR A 340 18.35 12.42 -14.10
CA THR A 340 19.42 11.76 -14.89
C THR A 340 20.79 11.96 -14.25
N ALA A 341 21.11 13.20 -13.85
CA ALA A 341 22.39 13.55 -13.25
C ALA A 341 22.66 12.77 -11.95
N GLN A 342 21.63 12.46 -11.16
CA GLN A 342 21.80 11.70 -9.93
C GLN A 342 22.14 10.23 -10.19
N VAL A 343 21.71 9.64 -11.31
CA VAL A 343 22.11 8.29 -11.73
C VAL A 343 23.61 8.28 -12.03
N ILE A 344 24.09 9.28 -12.77
CA ILE A 344 25.51 9.44 -13.11
C ILE A 344 26.34 9.60 -11.85
N ASP A 345 25.90 10.45 -10.94
CA ASP A 345 26.56 10.67 -9.64
C ASP A 345 26.56 9.40 -8.77
N SER A 346 25.47 8.63 -8.77
CA SER A 346 25.38 7.32 -8.10
C SER A 346 26.42 6.33 -8.64
N LEU A 347 26.53 6.23 -9.97
CA LEU A 347 27.48 5.34 -10.65
C LEU A 347 28.94 5.77 -10.41
N ARG A 348 29.24 7.07 -10.52
CA ARG A 348 30.57 7.63 -10.25
C ARG A 348 30.99 7.40 -8.79
N ARG A 349 30.08 7.59 -7.82
CA ARG A 349 30.34 7.29 -6.40
C ARG A 349 30.63 5.80 -6.13
N GLN A 350 30.15 4.92 -7.00
CA GLN A 350 30.44 3.48 -6.96
C GLN A 350 31.68 3.09 -7.79
N GLY A 351 32.46 4.07 -8.24
CA GLY A 351 33.73 3.87 -8.95
C GLY A 351 33.60 3.64 -10.45
N VAL A 352 32.40 3.76 -11.03
CA VAL A 352 32.20 3.63 -12.48
C VAL A 352 32.69 4.90 -13.17
N ALA A 353 33.67 4.75 -14.06
CA ALA A 353 34.15 5.86 -14.89
C ALA A 353 33.12 6.17 -16.00
N ILE A 354 32.55 7.37 -15.94
CA ILE A 354 31.63 7.90 -16.96
C ILE A 354 32.09 9.31 -17.30
N ASP A 355 32.48 9.53 -18.55
CA ASP A 355 32.76 10.86 -19.11
C ASP A 355 31.45 11.57 -19.49
N ASP A 356 31.41 12.90 -19.42
CA ASP A 356 30.22 13.67 -19.79
C ASP A 356 29.82 13.48 -21.26
N GLN A 357 30.78 13.16 -22.15
CA GLN A 357 30.53 12.81 -23.55
C GLN A 357 29.75 11.51 -23.74
N GLN A 358 29.67 10.67 -22.70
CA GLN A 358 28.93 9.40 -22.72
C GLN A 358 27.48 9.57 -22.27
N ILE A 359 27.05 10.79 -21.93
CA ILE A 359 25.72 11.09 -21.41
C ILE A 359 24.86 11.70 -22.51
N GLU A 360 23.72 11.08 -22.80
CA GLU A 360 22.74 11.58 -23.76
C GLU A 360 21.48 12.09 -23.05
N TYR A 361 21.20 13.39 -23.18
CA TYR A 361 19.98 14.01 -22.66
C TYR A 361 18.95 14.21 -23.78
N HIS A 362 17.77 13.64 -23.60
CA HIS A 362 16.63 13.65 -24.52
C HIS A 362 15.47 14.48 -23.98
N TRP A 363 15.43 14.76 -22.68
CA TRP A 363 14.39 15.59 -22.08
C TRP A 363 14.92 16.98 -21.72
N PRO A 364 14.09 18.03 -21.83
CA PRO A 364 14.50 19.40 -21.55
C PRO A 364 14.86 19.58 -20.06
N ASP A 365 15.67 20.60 -19.78
CA ASP A 365 15.85 21.09 -18.41
C ASP A 365 14.51 21.53 -17.83
N ASP A 366 14.31 21.32 -16.53
CA ASP A 366 13.16 21.89 -15.82
C ASP A 366 13.15 23.40 -16.06
N ARG A 367 12.12 23.90 -16.75
CA ARG A 367 11.81 25.33 -16.72
C ARG A 367 11.30 25.63 -15.32
N ARG A 368 12.18 26.13 -14.47
CA ARG A 368 11.84 26.68 -13.16
C ARG A 368 10.87 27.85 -13.28
#